data_AF-A0AAV2RJC3-F1
#
_entry.id   AF-A0AAV2RJC3-F1
#
_cell.length_a   1.000
_cell.length_b   1.000
_cell.length_c   1.000
_cell.angle_alpha   90.00
_cell.angle_beta   90.00
_cell.angle_gamma   90.00
#
_symmetry.space_group_name_H-M   'P 1'
#
loop_
_entity.id
_entity.type
_entity.pdbx_description
1 polymer ?
#
loop_
_entity_poly.entity_id
_entity_poly.type
_entity_poly.pdbx_seq_one_letter_code
_entity_poly.pdbx_strand_id
1 'polypeptide(L)'
;MGLGKLGAGFWAIALAGAVWASDAWITTALLATGILALAVLDHHNRGYWERLGIPTVSGSLPILGHALDILSSKEYAYESFERALQEHKNSKILGRYWFWEPIALVTEAETVKNICIKDFDHFVDRRTTAVSGGKDDYSNDFLTVAEGSHWKGIRNVLSPTFSS
;
A
#
# COMPACT_ATOMS: atom_id res chain seq x y z
N MET A 1 -64.31 13.29 -5.18
CA MET A 1 -63.43 12.53 -4.27
C MET A 1 -62.08 12.34 -4.97
N GLY A 2 -61.04 13.12 -4.65
CA GLY A 2 -59.73 12.94 -5.34
C GLY A 2 -58.64 14.02 -5.24
N LEU A 3 -58.91 15.24 -4.77
CA LEU A 3 -57.91 16.34 -4.85
C LEU A 3 -56.97 16.49 -3.64
N GLY A 4 -57.20 15.77 -2.53
CA GLY A 4 -56.42 15.96 -1.29
C GLY A 4 -55.09 15.20 -1.19
N LYS A 5 -54.87 14.16 -2.03
CA LYS A 5 -53.70 13.27 -1.90
C LYS A 5 -52.48 13.70 -2.73
N LEU A 6 -52.64 14.61 -3.69
CA LEU A 6 -51.55 15.10 -4.54
C LEU A 6 -50.68 16.18 -3.85
N GLY A 7 -51.25 16.96 -2.92
CA GLY A 7 -50.51 18.02 -2.23
C GLY A 7 -49.54 17.52 -1.16
N ALA A 8 -49.89 16.46 -0.43
CA ALA A 8 -49.06 15.94 0.66
C ALA A 8 -47.72 15.35 0.16
N GLY A 9 -47.74 14.67 -0.99
CA GLY A 9 -46.51 14.14 -1.62
C GLY A 9 -45.58 15.24 -2.14
N PHE A 10 -46.14 16.33 -2.68
CA PHE A 10 -45.36 17.49 -3.14
C PHE A 10 -44.63 18.17 -1.98
N TRP A 11 -45.33 18.45 -0.88
CA TRP A 11 -44.70 19.06 0.31
C TRP A 11 -43.67 18.15 0.97
N ALA A 12 -43.87 16.83 0.96
CA ALA A 12 -42.87 15.87 1.46
C ALA A 12 -41.58 15.87 0.62
N ILE A 13 -41.70 15.93 -0.71
CA ILE A 13 -40.54 16.00 -1.62
C ILE A 13 -39.83 17.37 -1.49
N ALA A 14 -40.59 18.45 -1.39
CA ALA A 14 -40.04 19.80 -1.21
C ALA A 14 -39.29 19.94 0.13
N LEU A 15 -39.84 19.40 1.22
CA LEU A 15 -39.18 19.37 2.52
C LEU A 15 -37.93 18.48 2.51
N ALA A 16 -37.99 17.30 1.89
CA ALA A 16 -36.82 16.43 1.74
C ALA A 16 -35.69 17.12 0.92
N GLY A 17 -36.03 17.83 -0.16
CA GLY A 17 -35.07 18.61 -0.94
C GLY A 17 -34.48 19.80 -0.16
N ALA A 18 -35.29 20.47 0.67
CA ALA A 18 -34.83 21.56 1.54
C ALA A 18 -33.91 21.08 2.66
N VAL A 19 -34.20 19.92 3.27
CA VAL A 19 -33.33 19.26 4.27
C VAL A 19 -32.02 18.78 3.62
N TRP A 20 -32.09 18.19 2.42
CA TRP A 20 -30.89 17.79 1.69
C TRP A 20 -30.01 18.99 1.31
N ALA A 21 -30.63 20.12 0.94
CA ALA A 21 -29.93 21.37 0.69
C ALA A 21 -29.36 22.02 1.97
N SER A 22 -30.04 21.87 3.12
CA SER A 22 -29.56 22.38 4.40
C SER A 22 -28.40 21.59 4.98
N ASP A 23 -28.23 20.32 4.58
CA ASP A 23 -27.18 19.44 5.12
C ASP A 23 -26.04 19.19 4.09
N ALA A 24 -26.19 19.68 2.86
CA ALA A 24 -25.18 19.57 1.80
C ALA A 24 -23.84 20.26 2.16
N TRP A 25 -23.88 21.34 2.96
CA TRP A 25 -22.66 21.97 3.44
C TRP A 25 -21.89 21.09 4.44
N ILE A 26 -22.59 20.22 5.19
CA ILE A 26 -21.96 19.30 6.14
C ILE A 26 -21.23 18.20 5.38
N THR A 27 -21.89 17.59 4.39
CA THR A 27 -21.28 16.53 3.57
C THR A 27 -20.08 17.06 2.76
N THR A 28 -20.20 18.26 2.19
CA THR A 28 -19.07 18.91 1.49
C THR A 28 -17.93 19.28 2.43
N ALA A 29 -18.21 19.80 3.64
CA ALA A 29 -17.19 20.08 4.64
C ALA A 29 -16.45 18.82 5.10
N LEU A 30 -17.16 17.71 5.30
CA LEU A 30 -16.58 16.41 5.64
C LEU A 30 -15.68 15.88 4.51
N LEU A 31 -16.15 15.94 3.26
CA LEU A 31 -15.35 15.54 2.10
C LEU A 31 -14.10 16.41 1.93
N ALA A 32 -14.24 17.74 2.06
CA ALA A 32 -13.12 18.66 1.97
C ALA A 32 -12.07 18.40 3.08
N THR A 33 -12.54 18.14 4.31
CA THR A 33 -11.68 17.79 5.44
C THR A 33 -10.96 16.47 5.19
N GLY A 34 -11.66 15.46 4.68
CA GLY A 34 -11.08 14.17 4.31
C GLY A 34 -10.01 14.30 3.22
N ILE A 35 -10.28 15.07 2.16
CA ILE A 35 -9.31 15.33 1.08
C ILE A 35 -8.08 16.07 1.61
N LEU A 36 -8.27 17.08 2.47
CA LEU A 36 -7.16 17.81 3.09
C LEU A 36 -6.31 16.89 3.97
N ALA A 37 -6.95 16.08 4.81
CA ALA A 37 -6.24 15.12 5.66
C ALA A 37 -5.43 14.12 4.81
N LEU A 38 -6.03 13.58 3.74
CA LEU A 38 -5.32 12.70 2.80
C LEU A 38 -4.14 13.42 2.16
N ALA A 39 -4.32 14.63 1.64
CA ALA A 39 -3.24 15.40 1.02
C ALA A 39 -2.08 15.69 2.00
N VAL A 40 -2.38 15.98 3.27
CA VAL A 40 -1.36 16.21 4.31
C VAL A 40 -0.60 14.93 4.63
N LEU A 41 -1.29 13.81 4.84
CA LEU A 41 -0.67 12.50 5.09
C LEU A 41 0.23 12.09 3.93
N ASP A 42 -0.27 12.29 2.71
CA ASP A 42 0.36 11.95 1.47
C ASP A 42 1.63 12.76 1.22
N HIS A 43 1.60 14.07 1.51
CA HIS A 43 2.78 14.93 1.49
C HIS A 43 3.82 14.51 2.54
N HIS A 44 3.38 14.26 3.79
CA HIS A 44 4.27 13.86 4.88
C HIS A 44 5.02 12.56 4.58
N ASN A 45 4.30 11.55 4.07
CA ASN A 45 4.84 10.21 3.83
C ASN A 45 5.80 10.18 2.63
N ARG A 46 5.51 10.94 1.56
CA ARG A 46 6.38 10.97 0.37
C ARG A 46 7.74 11.64 0.56
N GLY A 47 7.89 12.45 1.59
CA GLY A 47 9.19 13.04 1.93
C GLY A 47 10.18 12.05 2.56
N TYR A 48 9.80 10.78 2.81
CA TYR A 48 10.66 9.83 3.53
C TYR A 48 12.02 9.61 2.89
N TRP A 49 12.05 9.25 1.60
CA TRP A 49 13.31 9.01 0.88
C TRP A 49 14.13 10.27 0.67
N GLU A 50 13.48 11.40 0.43
CA GLU A 50 14.14 12.70 0.29
C GLU A 50 14.87 13.10 1.59
N ARG A 51 14.23 12.90 2.76
CA ARG A 51 14.86 13.14 4.07
C ARG A 51 16.08 12.26 4.32
N LEU A 52 16.15 11.08 3.70
CA LEU A 52 17.30 10.17 3.77
C LEU A 52 18.36 10.43 2.69
N GLY A 53 18.12 11.39 1.77
CA GLY A 53 18.98 11.65 0.63
C GLY A 53 19.00 10.50 -0.39
N ILE A 54 17.98 9.65 -0.40
CA ILE A 54 17.87 8.50 -1.31
C ILE A 54 17.01 8.89 -2.52
N PRO A 55 17.49 8.66 -3.76
CA PRO A 55 16.70 8.96 -4.96
C PRO A 55 15.44 8.08 -5.01
N THR A 56 14.31 8.69 -5.33
CA THR A 56 13.03 7.99 -5.50
C THR A 56 12.77 7.73 -6.98
N VAL A 57 12.21 6.55 -7.29
CA VAL A 57 11.78 6.18 -8.64
C VAL A 57 10.78 7.21 -9.19
N SER A 58 10.83 7.45 -10.50
CA SER A 58 9.91 8.37 -11.18
C SER A 58 8.47 7.82 -11.19
N GLY A 59 7.48 8.71 -11.28
CA GLY A 59 6.08 8.32 -11.50
C GLY A 59 5.29 7.98 -10.23
N SER A 60 5.74 8.41 -9.05
CA SER A 60 4.96 8.29 -7.81
C SER A 60 3.69 9.14 -7.86
N LEU A 61 2.52 8.49 -7.73
CA LEU A 61 1.22 9.16 -7.70
C LEU A 61 0.78 9.52 -6.28
N PRO A 62 -0.07 10.56 -6.12
CA PRO A 62 -0.81 10.82 -4.89
C PRO A 62 -1.52 9.57 -4.39
N ILE A 63 -1.34 9.24 -3.10
CA ILE A 63 -1.95 8.13 -2.36
C ILE A 63 -1.50 6.74 -2.81
N LEU A 64 -1.46 6.47 -4.12
CA LEU A 64 -1.13 5.15 -4.68
C LEU A 64 0.38 4.88 -4.75
N GLY A 65 1.22 5.92 -4.67
CA GLY A 65 2.65 5.78 -4.89
C GLY A 65 2.92 5.18 -6.27
N HIS A 66 3.67 4.08 -6.31
CA HIS A 66 4.00 3.34 -7.55
C HIS A 66 3.16 2.06 -7.71
N ALA A 67 2.07 1.93 -6.95
CA ALA A 67 1.22 0.75 -7.01
C ALA A 67 0.38 0.71 -8.29
N LEU A 68 0.05 1.87 -8.89
CA LEU A 68 -0.89 1.92 -10.02
C LEU A 68 -0.43 1.10 -11.23
N ASP A 69 0.84 1.17 -11.62
CA ASP A 69 1.35 0.44 -12.79
C ASP A 69 1.13 -1.08 -12.64
N ILE A 70 1.33 -1.59 -11.42
CA ILE A 70 1.14 -3.00 -11.06
C ILE A 70 -0.35 -3.33 -10.93
N LEU A 71 -1.13 -2.51 -10.23
CA LEU A 71 -2.57 -2.75 -10.00
C LEU A 71 -3.42 -2.61 -11.25
N SER A 72 -3.02 -1.73 -12.18
CA SER A 72 -3.71 -1.53 -13.46
C SER A 72 -3.39 -2.60 -14.49
N SER A 73 -2.55 -3.58 -14.15
CA SER A 73 -2.08 -4.66 -15.04
C SER A 73 -1.50 -4.14 -16.35
N LYS A 74 -1.02 -2.88 -16.37
CA LYS A 74 -0.38 -2.27 -17.54
C LYS A 74 1.04 -2.81 -17.73
N GLU A 75 1.70 -3.12 -16.62
CA GLU A 75 3.05 -3.65 -16.58
C GLU A 75 3.13 -4.78 -15.54
N TYR A 76 3.94 -5.79 -15.82
CA TYR A 76 4.30 -6.75 -14.79
C TYR A 76 5.23 -6.10 -13.76
N ALA A 77 5.21 -6.60 -12.52
CA ALA A 77 6.06 -6.05 -11.47
C ALA A 77 7.55 -6.02 -11.86
N TYR A 78 8.04 -7.04 -12.58
CA TYR A 78 9.44 -7.09 -13.03
C TYR A 78 9.78 -5.98 -14.02
N GLU A 79 8.86 -5.60 -14.92
CA GLU A 79 9.06 -4.53 -15.90
C GLU A 79 9.16 -3.17 -15.21
N SER A 80 8.30 -2.95 -14.21
CA SER A 80 8.35 -1.75 -13.36
C SER A 80 9.71 -1.64 -12.63
N PHE A 81 10.23 -2.75 -12.11
CA PHE A 81 11.54 -2.78 -11.46
C PHE A 81 12.69 -2.57 -12.46
N GLU A 82 12.62 -3.20 -13.63
CA GLU A 82 13.64 -3.02 -14.67
C GLU A 82 13.73 -1.57 -15.13
N ARG A 83 12.60 -0.91 -15.38
CA ARG A 83 12.56 0.53 -15.72
C ARG A 83 13.21 1.38 -14.64
N ALA A 84 12.89 1.14 -13.37
CA ALA A 84 13.48 1.85 -12.24
C ALA A 84 15.02 1.68 -12.19
N LEU A 85 15.52 0.47 -12.46
CA LEU A 85 16.96 0.21 -12.52
C LEU A 85 17.62 0.90 -13.72
N GLN A 86 16.95 0.98 -14.87
CA GLN A 86 17.45 1.66 -16.06
C GLN A 86 17.48 3.18 -15.89
N GLU A 87 16.52 3.78 -15.19
CA GLU A 87 16.48 5.21 -14.87
C GLU A 87 17.63 5.61 -13.92
N HIS A 88 18.01 4.73 -12.99
CA HIS A 88 18.95 5.04 -11.92
C HIS A 88 20.13 4.05 -11.81
N LYS A 89 20.80 3.78 -12.94
CA LYS A 89 21.88 2.77 -13.06
C LYS A 89 23.01 2.84 -12.03
N ASN A 90 23.28 4.03 -11.48
CA ASN A 90 24.39 4.27 -10.55
C ASN A 90 23.96 4.32 -9.08
N SER A 91 22.67 4.22 -8.78
CA SER A 91 22.16 4.31 -7.41
C SER A 91 22.15 2.93 -6.76
N LYS A 92 22.80 2.79 -5.59
CA LYS A 92 22.87 1.52 -4.83
C LYS A 92 21.53 1.14 -4.18
N ILE A 93 20.74 2.15 -3.82
CA ILE A 93 19.42 2.02 -3.20
C ILE A 93 18.51 3.04 -3.89
N LEU A 94 17.29 2.60 -4.19
CA LEU A 94 16.23 3.42 -4.75
C LEU A 94 15.01 3.38 -3.86
N GLY A 95 14.46 4.56 -3.59
CA GLY A 95 13.20 4.71 -2.90
C GLY A 95 12.03 4.41 -3.83
N ARG A 96 11.11 3.56 -3.39
CA ARG A 96 9.81 3.33 -4.02
C ARG A 96 8.74 3.49 -2.95
N TYR A 97 7.50 3.63 -3.37
CA TYR A 97 6.33 3.68 -2.49
C TYR A 97 5.28 2.69 -2.98
N TRP A 98 4.77 1.87 -2.06
CA TRP A 98 3.54 1.11 -2.26
C TRP A 98 2.46 1.74 -1.40
N PHE A 99 1.56 2.48 -2.04
CA PHE A 99 0.74 3.47 -1.34
C PHE A 99 1.62 4.45 -0.54
N TRP A 100 1.44 4.52 0.78
CA TRP A 100 2.26 5.32 1.69
C TRP A 100 3.46 4.58 2.28
N GLU A 101 3.59 3.29 2.01
CA GLU A 101 4.67 2.49 2.57
C GLU A 101 5.96 2.68 1.76
N PRO A 102 7.05 3.17 2.37
CA PRO A 102 8.34 3.28 1.70
C PRO A 102 8.96 1.88 1.49
N ILE A 103 9.37 1.59 0.26
CA ILE A 103 10.09 0.37 -0.13
C ILE A 103 11.49 0.73 -0.61
N ALA A 104 12.52 0.14 0.00
CA ALA A 104 13.89 0.21 -0.52
C ALA A 104 14.09 -0.84 -1.62
N LEU A 105 14.40 -0.39 -2.83
CA LEU A 105 14.89 -1.24 -3.90
C LEU A 105 16.42 -1.24 -3.87
N VAL A 106 17.01 -2.36 -3.44
CA VAL A 106 18.47 -2.52 -3.35
C VAL A 106 19.00 -3.07 -4.67
N THR A 107 19.94 -2.36 -5.28
CA THR A 107 20.46 -2.67 -6.62
C THR A 107 21.88 -3.26 -6.57
N GLU A 108 22.62 -2.97 -5.50
CA GLU A 108 24.01 -3.41 -5.33
C GLU A 108 24.09 -4.81 -4.70
N ALA A 109 24.78 -5.73 -5.38
CA ALA A 109 24.92 -7.12 -4.97
C ALA A 109 25.58 -7.29 -3.58
N GLU A 110 26.55 -6.44 -3.24
CA GLU A 110 27.20 -6.51 -1.93
C GLU A 110 26.23 -6.12 -0.80
N THR A 111 25.40 -5.10 -1.02
CA THR A 111 24.36 -4.70 -0.06
C THR A 111 23.30 -5.80 0.10
N VAL A 112 22.84 -6.42 -1.01
CA VAL A 112 21.94 -7.58 -0.95
C VAL A 112 22.56 -8.73 -0.16
N LYS A 113 23.84 -9.04 -0.40
CA LYS A 113 24.57 -10.09 0.33
C LYS A 113 24.64 -9.80 1.82
N ASN A 114 24.88 -8.54 2.21
CA ASN A 114 24.91 -8.16 3.62
C ASN A 114 23.52 -8.38 4.25
N ILE A 115 22.45 -7.89 3.64
CA ILE A 115 21.06 -8.08 4.10
C ILE A 115 20.70 -9.57 4.23
N CYS A 116 21.03 -10.40 3.24
CA CYS A 116 20.62 -11.80 3.21
C CYS A 116 21.50 -12.74 4.04
N ILE A 117 22.70 -12.33 4.46
CA ILE A 117 23.66 -13.20 5.15
C ILE A 117 24.16 -12.59 6.46
N LYS A 118 24.81 -11.42 6.40
CA LYS A 118 25.46 -10.83 7.58
C LYS A 118 24.45 -10.26 8.57
N ASP A 119 23.47 -9.54 8.04
CA ASP A 119 22.47 -8.79 8.80
C ASP A 119 21.10 -9.47 8.79
N PHE A 120 21.04 -10.75 8.40
CA PHE A 120 19.79 -11.48 8.21
C PHE A 120 18.88 -11.45 9.44
N ASP A 121 19.44 -11.41 10.65
CA ASP A 121 18.67 -11.34 11.89
C ASP A 121 17.83 -10.06 12.03
N HIS A 122 18.11 -9.01 11.26
CA HIS A 122 17.30 -7.79 11.19
C HIS A 122 16.23 -7.84 10.07
N PHE A 123 16.37 -8.76 9.11
CA PHE A 123 15.54 -8.89 7.90
C PHE A 123 14.93 -10.28 7.77
N VAL A 124 14.55 -10.88 8.91
CA VAL A 124 14.01 -12.25 8.97
C VAL A 124 12.65 -12.34 8.27
N ASP A 125 11.80 -11.35 8.51
CA ASP A 125 10.42 -11.35 8.07
C ASP A 125 10.30 -10.84 6.65
N ARG A 126 9.52 -11.57 5.84
CA ARG A 126 9.20 -11.15 4.48
C ARG A 126 7.98 -10.25 4.53
N ARG A 127 7.91 -9.30 3.60
CA ARG A 127 6.72 -8.45 3.44
C ARG A 127 5.48 -9.33 3.35
N THR A 128 4.58 -9.16 4.31
CA THR A 128 3.31 -9.86 4.35
C THR A 128 2.51 -9.47 3.10
N THR A 129 2.27 -10.45 2.23
CA THR A 129 1.50 -10.24 0.98
C THR A 129 0.02 -10.39 1.26
N ALA A 130 -0.85 -10.03 0.31
CA ALA A 130 -2.29 -10.29 0.41
C ALA A 130 -2.67 -11.79 0.56
N VAL A 131 -1.68 -12.69 0.58
CA VAL A 131 -1.81 -14.12 0.85
C VAL A 131 -1.97 -14.41 2.34
N SER A 132 -1.44 -13.60 3.25
CA SER A 132 -1.68 -13.78 4.69
C SER A 132 -3.11 -13.40 5.04
N GLY A 133 -3.88 -14.36 5.58
CA GLY A 133 -5.23 -14.09 6.05
C GLY A 133 -5.28 -13.58 7.49
N GLY A 134 -6.48 -13.67 8.08
CA GLY A 134 -6.67 -13.38 9.49
C GLY A 134 -5.85 -14.29 10.40
N LYS A 135 -5.92 -14.04 11.71
CA LYS A 135 -5.11 -14.73 12.73
C LYS A 135 -5.11 -16.27 12.63
N ASP A 136 -6.19 -16.86 12.14
CA ASP A 136 -6.39 -18.31 12.05
C ASP A 136 -6.31 -18.87 10.61
N ASP A 137 -5.78 -18.10 9.65
CA ASP A 137 -5.60 -18.59 8.29
C ASP A 137 -4.36 -19.49 8.18
N TYR A 138 -4.53 -20.65 7.55
CA TYR A 138 -3.47 -21.61 7.23
C TYR A 138 -2.37 -21.02 6.37
N SER A 139 -2.67 -19.97 5.59
CA SER A 139 -1.65 -19.26 4.80
C SER A 139 -0.51 -18.69 5.65
N ASN A 140 -0.76 -18.41 6.94
CA ASN A 140 0.25 -17.92 7.88
C ASN A 140 1.32 -18.98 8.21
N ASP A 141 1.03 -20.26 7.99
CA ASP A 141 1.98 -21.36 8.20
C ASP A 141 2.85 -21.66 6.97
N PHE A 142 2.65 -20.94 5.86
CA PHE A 142 3.53 -21.08 4.70
C PHE A 142 4.93 -20.55 5.04
N LEU A 143 5.98 -21.29 4.69
CA LEU A 143 7.37 -20.92 4.98
C LEU A 143 7.78 -19.54 4.41
N THR A 144 7.08 -19.05 3.39
CA THR A 144 7.30 -17.73 2.78
C THR A 144 6.49 -16.61 3.42
N VAL A 145 5.58 -16.92 4.33
CA VAL A 145 4.65 -15.99 5.00
C VAL A 145 4.89 -15.93 6.51
N ALA A 146 5.18 -17.07 7.14
CA ALA A 146 5.47 -17.15 8.57
C ALA A 146 6.57 -16.15 8.98
N GLU A 147 6.42 -15.60 10.18
CA GLU A 147 7.30 -14.55 10.73
C GLU A 147 8.04 -15.06 11.99
N GLY A 148 9.19 -14.45 12.27
CA GLY A 148 9.95 -14.60 13.51
C GLY A 148 10.29 -16.04 13.90
N SER A 149 10.00 -16.38 15.17
CA SER A 149 10.28 -17.72 15.71
C SER A 149 9.42 -18.81 15.09
N HIS A 150 8.22 -18.49 14.60
CA HIS A 150 7.33 -19.45 13.93
C HIS A 150 7.96 -19.93 12.62
N TRP A 151 8.44 -18.99 11.81
CA TRP A 151 9.23 -19.28 10.61
C TRP A 151 10.45 -20.16 10.89
N LYS A 152 11.22 -19.84 11.95
CA LYS A 152 12.39 -20.65 12.36
C LYS A 152 11.97 -22.09 12.70
N GLY A 153 10.84 -22.27 13.40
CA GLY A 153 10.28 -23.58 13.73
C GLY A 153 9.94 -24.40 12.48
N ILE A 154 9.15 -23.83 11.56
CA ILE A 154 8.76 -24.50 10.31
C ILE A 154 10.01 -24.89 9.50
N ARG A 155 10.97 -23.98 9.37
CA ARG A 155 12.22 -24.24 8.64
C ARG A 155 13.01 -25.40 9.23
N ASN A 156 13.13 -25.47 10.56
CA ASN A 156 13.86 -26.55 11.23
C ASN A 156 13.23 -27.92 11.00
N VAL A 157 11.90 -27.98 10.89
CA VAL A 157 11.16 -29.21 10.60
C VAL A 157 11.32 -29.63 9.14
N LEU A 158 11.27 -28.68 8.19
CA LEU A 158 11.30 -28.98 6.75
C LEU A 158 12.72 -29.18 6.19
N SER A 159 13.73 -28.53 6.77
CA SER A 159 15.10 -28.55 6.23
C SER A 159 15.70 -29.96 6.09
N PRO A 160 15.49 -30.93 7.01
CA PRO A 160 16.00 -32.29 6.87
C PRO A 160 15.41 -33.07 5.69
N THR A 161 14.21 -32.72 5.22
CA THR A 161 13.60 -33.40 4.04
C THR A 161 14.36 -33.11 2.74
N PHE A 162 15.12 -32.01 2.70
CA PHE A 162 15.87 -31.58 1.53
C PHE A 162 17.39 -31.77 1.69
N SER A 163 17.84 -32.50 2.72
CA SER A 163 19.24 -32.94 2.79
C SER A 163 19.46 -34.19 1.94
N SER A 164 20.51 -34.20 1.12
CA SER A 164 20.97 -35.37 0.35
C SER A 164 21.73 -36.38 1.20
#